data_AF-C7NZD5-F1
#
_entry.id   AF-C7NZD5-F1
#
_cell.length_a   1.000
_cell.length_b   1.000
_cell.length_c   1.000
_cell.angle_alpha   90.00
_cell.angle_beta   90.00
_cell.angle_gamma   90.00
#
_symmetry.space_group_name_H-M   'P 1'
#
loop_
_entity.id
_entity.type
_entity.pdbx_description
1 polymer ?
#
loop_
_entity_poly.entity_id
_entity_poly.type
_entity_poly.pdbx_seq_one_letter_code
_entity_poly.pdbx_strand_id
1 'polypeptide(L)'
;MQLIEGTATVDDVDEFVERLGSLGEDHGVVVQAFDARYVVDRRHLERAVELADRAFDRGESIARDRAVEILLYAAGRRQINRALAMGVGDGSQPAVVVVHDPTGEGSEAAAADAVSALLEPGETLGDYDEGVVREFFDVSEAELAATSGTLSDLVAERVALLTVER
;
A
#
# COMPACT_ATOMS: atom_id res chain seq x y z
N MET A 1 2.99 -12.65 1.54
CA MET A 1 2.99 -11.42 0.72
C MET A 1 4.14 -11.44 -0.27
N GLN A 2 3.86 -11.06 -1.52
CA GLN A 2 4.80 -10.67 -2.57
C GLN A 2 4.67 -9.16 -2.86
N LEU A 3 5.77 -8.53 -3.28
CA LEU A 3 5.79 -7.14 -3.75
C LEU A 3 6.27 -7.14 -5.20
N ILE A 4 5.49 -6.50 -6.07
CA ILE A 4 5.80 -6.37 -7.49
C ILE A 4 6.04 -4.89 -7.75
N GLU A 5 7.24 -4.57 -8.25
CA GLU A 5 7.69 -3.21 -8.49
C GLU A 5 7.74 -2.94 -10.00
N GLY A 6 7.41 -1.73 -10.40
CA GLY A 6 7.50 -1.31 -11.79
C GLY A 6 6.84 0.04 -12.05
N THR A 7 6.70 0.39 -13.32
CA THR A 7 5.91 1.55 -13.73
C THR A 7 4.53 1.11 -14.16
N ALA A 8 3.50 1.70 -13.57
CA ALA A 8 2.11 1.52 -13.98
C ALA A 8 1.72 2.65 -14.95
N THR A 9 1.15 2.29 -16.10
CA THR A 9 0.46 3.23 -16.99
C THR A 9 -1.03 3.00 -16.86
N VAL A 10 -1.74 3.98 -16.31
CA VAL A 10 -3.17 3.90 -15.99
C VAL A 10 -3.92 4.89 -16.88
N ASP A 11 -4.70 4.39 -17.83
CA ASP A 11 -5.54 5.23 -18.69
C ASP A 11 -6.88 5.57 -18.04
N ASP A 12 -7.40 4.63 -17.23
CA ASP A 12 -8.62 4.77 -16.44
C ASP A 12 -8.39 4.06 -15.09
N VAL A 13 -8.49 4.83 -14.01
CA VAL A 13 -8.22 4.33 -12.64
C VAL A 13 -9.24 3.26 -12.24
N ASP A 14 -10.50 3.42 -12.59
CA ASP A 14 -11.56 2.48 -12.20
C ASP A 14 -11.35 1.13 -12.90
N GLU A 15 -11.06 1.14 -14.21
CA GLU A 15 -10.76 -0.08 -14.98
C GLU A 15 -9.50 -0.79 -14.44
N PHE A 16 -8.46 -0.03 -14.09
CA PHE A 16 -7.23 -0.60 -13.54
C PHE A 16 -7.47 -1.27 -12.17
N VAL A 17 -8.24 -0.61 -11.29
CA VAL A 17 -8.60 -1.17 -9.97
C VAL A 17 -9.48 -2.40 -10.13
N GLU A 18 -10.48 -2.39 -11.02
CA GLU A 18 -11.31 -3.56 -11.32
C GLU A 18 -10.47 -4.74 -11.82
N ARG A 19 -9.47 -4.48 -12.66
CA ARG A 19 -8.55 -5.51 -13.15
C ARG A 19 -7.71 -6.13 -12.04
N LEU A 20 -7.17 -5.32 -11.12
CA LEU A 20 -6.45 -5.83 -9.96
C LEU A 20 -7.36 -6.66 -9.04
N GLY A 21 -8.59 -6.20 -8.81
CA GLY A 21 -9.59 -6.94 -8.04
C GLY A 21 -9.90 -8.30 -8.66
N SER A 22 -10.10 -8.35 -9.98
CA SER A 22 -10.36 -9.59 -10.72
C SER A 22 -9.20 -10.58 -10.61
N LEU A 23 -7.95 -10.11 -10.70
CA LEU A 23 -6.77 -10.96 -10.47
C LEU A 23 -6.73 -11.50 -9.03
N GLY A 24 -7.11 -10.68 -8.05
CA GLY A 24 -7.24 -11.12 -6.67
C GLY A 24 -8.26 -12.25 -6.51
N GLU A 25 -9.44 -12.09 -7.08
CA GLU A 25 -10.50 -13.10 -7.07
C GLU A 25 -10.08 -14.39 -7.77
N ASP A 26 -9.49 -14.29 -8.96
CA ASP A 26 -9.05 -15.44 -9.77
C ASP A 26 -7.98 -16.29 -9.06
N HIS A 27 -7.18 -15.68 -8.18
CA HIS A 27 -6.08 -16.33 -7.49
C HIS A 27 -6.28 -16.51 -5.99
N GLY A 28 -7.43 -16.09 -5.44
CA GLY A 28 -7.74 -16.17 -4.01
C GLY A 28 -6.81 -15.31 -3.14
N VAL A 29 -6.39 -14.14 -3.64
CA VAL A 29 -5.47 -13.22 -2.95
C VAL A 29 -6.02 -11.80 -2.95
N VAL A 30 -5.40 -10.94 -2.15
CA VAL A 30 -5.62 -9.49 -2.16
C VAL A 30 -4.54 -8.86 -3.02
N VAL A 31 -4.95 -7.99 -3.95
CA VAL A 31 -4.05 -7.21 -4.81
C VAL A 31 -4.30 -5.73 -4.57
N GLN A 32 -3.31 -5.00 -4.06
CA GLN A 32 -3.40 -3.56 -3.79
C GLN A 32 -2.20 -2.83 -4.37
N ALA A 33 -2.45 -1.89 -5.28
CA ALA A 33 -1.42 -1.04 -5.86
C ALA A 33 -1.24 0.26 -5.08
N PHE A 34 0.00 0.73 -5.03
CA PHE A 34 0.42 1.98 -4.42
C PHE A 34 1.28 2.75 -5.41
N ASP A 35 1.18 4.07 -5.37
CA ASP A 35 2.20 4.93 -5.95
C ASP A 35 3.46 4.85 -5.08
N ALA A 36 4.55 4.35 -5.66
CA ALA A 36 5.79 4.06 -4.93
C ALA A 36 6.43 5.34 -4.35
N ARG A 37 6.07 6.53 -4.84
CA ARG A 37 6.54 7.82 -4.28
C ARG A 37 6.11 8.02 -2.83
N TYR A 38 5.07 7.34 -2.36
CA TYR A 38 4.56 7.42 -0.98
C TYR A 38 5.08 6.30 -0.07
N VAL A 39 5.76 5.29 -0.61
CA VAL A 39 6.13 4.07 0.11
C VAL A 39 7.59 4.12 0.52
N VAL A 40 7.84 4.30 1.81
CA VAL A 40 9.21 4.55 2.32
C VAL A 40 10.12 3.32 2.24
N ASP A 41 9.57 2.12 2.43
CA ASP A 41 10.28 0.85 2.29
C ASP A 41 9.31 -0.35 2.29
N ARG A 42 9.87 -1.55 2.17
CA ARG A 42 9.12 -2.82 2.28
C ARG A 42 8.43 -2.99 3.64
N ARG A 43 9.04 -2.54 4.75
CA ARG A 43 8.50 -2.74 6.10
C ARG A 43 7.23 -1.93 6.33
N HIS A 44 7.12 -0.76 5.68
CA HIS A 44 5.90 0.03 5.62
C HIS A 44 4.70 -0.82 5.16
N LEU A 45 4.83 -1.51 4.03
CA LEU A 45 3.76 -2.33 3.46
C LEU A 45 3.54 -3.62 4.25
N GLU A 46 4.61 -4.30 4.68
CA GLU A 46 4.51 -5.48 5.55
C GLU A 46 3.70 -5.15 6.80
N ARG A 47 4.00 -4.01 7.43
CA ARG A 47 3.30 -3.58 8.64
C ARG A 47 1.84 -3.25 8.38
N ALA A 48 1.53 -2.62 7.26
CA ALA A 48 0.16 -2.30 6.88
C ALA A 48 -0.67 -3.57 6.68
N VAL A 49 -0.13 -4.58 5.97
CA VAL A 49 -0.78 -5.88 5.77
C VAL A 49 -1.04 -6.60 7.09
N GLU A 50 -0.03 -6.67 7.97
CA GLU A 50 -0.18 -7.31 9.29
C GLU A 50 -1.29 -6.69 10.14
N LEU A 51 -1.41 -5.37 10.10
CA LEU A 51 -2.41 -4.64 10.87
C LEU A 51 -3.80 -4.77 10.25
N ALA A 52 -3.90 -4.72 8.92
CA ALA A 52 -5.15 -4.95 8.20
C ALA A 52 -5.70 -6.36 8.49
N ASP A 53 -4.89 -7.41 8.35
CA ASP A 53 -5.31 -8.78 8.65
C ASP A 53 -5.81 -8.91 10.09
N ARG A 54 -5.06 -8.35 11.04
CA ARG A 54 -5.44 -8.34 12.45
C ARG A 54 -6.79 -7.65 12.68
N ALA A 55 -7.05 -6.55 11.98
CA ALA A 55 -8.31 -5.83 12.10
C ALA A 55 -9.48 -6.67 11.55
N PHE A 56 -9.29 -7.32 10.40
CA PHE A 56 -10.27 -8.25 9.84
C PHE A 56 -10.56 -9.44 10.76
N ASP A 57 -9.52 -10.10 11.26
CA ASP A 57 -9.65 -11.29 12.11
C ASP A 57 -10.39 -10.99 13.42
N ARG A 58 -10.32 -9.74 13.89
CA ARG A 58 -10.99 -9.27 15.10
C ARG A 58 -12.39 -8.69 14.83
N GLY A 59 -12.80 -8.56 13.57
CA GLY A 59 -14.03 -7.85 13.20
C GLY A 59 -13.98 -6.36 13.54
N GLU A 60 -12.78 -5.77 13.53
CA GLU A 60 -12.53 -4.36 13.86
C GLU A 60 -12.12 -3.54 12.63
N SER A 61 -12.29 -4.10 11.42
CA SER A 61 -11.87 -3.45 10.18
C SER A 61 -12.58 -2.12 9.93
N ILE A 62 -11.83 -1.18 9.36
CA ILE A 62 -12.35 0.15 9.00
C ILE A 62 -13.14 0.05 7.69
N ALA A 63 -12.61 -0.71 6.74
CA ALA A 63 -13.20 -1.01 5.45
C ALA A 63 -13.72 -2.45 5.39
N ARG A 64 -14.65 -2.68 4.45
CA ARG A 64 -15.20 -4.01 4.16
C ARG A 64 -14.30 -4.81 3.21
N ASP A 65 -13.57 -4.11 2.37
CA ASP A 65 -12.65 -4.68 1.39
C ASP A 65 -11.23 -4.74 1.96
N ARG A 66 -10.53 -5.86 1.76
CA ARG A 66 -9.20 -6.09 2.32
C ARG A 66 -8.13 -5.23 1.64
N ALA A 67 -8.22 -5.00 0.33
CA ALA A 67 -7.28 -4.15 -0.39
C ALA A 67 -7.38 -2.71 0.13
N VAL A 68 -8.61 -2.21 0.31
CA VAL A 68 -8.87 -0.88 0.89
C VAL A 68 -8.37 -0.79 2.34
N GLU A 69 -8.55 -1.82 3.16
CA GLU A 69 -8.04 -1.81 4.53
C GLU A 69 -6.51 -1.73 4.59
N ILE A 70 -5.81 -2.50 3.74
CA ILE A 70 -4.35 -2.41 3.62
C ILE A 70 -3.95 -0.98 3.22
N LEU A 71 -4.66 -0.37 2.28
CA LEU A 71 -4.44 1.02 1.87
C LEU A 71 -4.62 2.00 3.04
N LEU A 72 -5.67 1.84 3.87
CA LEU A 72 -5.91 2.69 5.04
C LEU A 72 -4.77 2.59 6.05
N TYR A 73 -4.32 1.36 6.34
CA TYR A 73 -3.19 1.14 7.24
C TYR A 73 -1.88 1.68 6.69
N ALA A 74 -1.58 1.44 5.40
CA ALA A 74 -0.41 2.01 4.75
C ALA A 74 -0.44 3.54 4.79
N ALA A 75 -1.62 4.14 4.61
CA ALA A 75 -1.77 5.59 4.68
C ALA A 75 -1.69 6.17 6.10
N GLY A 76 -1.78 5.32 7.14
CA GLY A 76 -1.97 5.78 8.52
C GLY A 76 -3.23 6.63 8.69
N ARG A 77 -4.27 6.38 7.89
CA ARG A 77 -5.47 7.24 7.78
C ARG A 77 -6.74 6.41 7.73
N ARG A 78 -7.76 6.79 8.50
CA ARG A 78 -9.10 6.14 8.49
C ARG A 78 -9.99 6.56 7.31
N GLN A 79 -9.72 7.72 6.72
CA GLN A 79 -10.57 8.28 5.67
C GLN A 79 -10.11 7.76 4.30
N ILE A 80 -10.93 6.93 3.65
CA ILE A 80 -10.64 6.33 2.34
C ILE A 80 -10.22 7.39 1.32
N ASN A 81 -10.98 8.48 1.17
CA ASN A 81 -10.65 9.56 0.21
C ASN A 81 -9.26 10.18 0.44
N ARG A 82 -8.75 10.19 1.68
CA ARG A 82 -7.41 10.68 1.98
C ARG A 82 -6.33 9.63 1.77
N ALA A 83 -6.66 8.36 1.96
CA ALA A 83 -5.75 7.24 1.71
C ALA A 83 -5.58 6.97 0.21
N LEU A 84 -6.63 7.14 -0.59
CA LEU A 84 -6.57 6.98 -2.05
C LEU A 84 -5.50 7.83 -2.74
N ALA A 85 -5.05 8.94 -2.13
CA ALA A 85 -3.97 9.75 -2.67
C ALA A 85 -2.60 9.03 -2.72
N MET A 86 -2.38 7.97 -1.92
CA MET A 86 -1.18 7.11 -2.06
C MET A 86 -1.40 5.89 -2.98
N GLY A 87 -2.62 5.72 -3.50
CA GLY A 87 -2.91 4.74 -4.54
C GLY A 87 -2.42 5.21 -5.90
N VAL A 88 -2.62 4.37 -6.92
CA VAL A 88 -2.32 4.76 -8.31
C VAL A 88 -3.34 5.77 -8.84
N GLY A 89 -2.88 6.76 -9.60
CA GLY A 89 -3.72 7.73 -10.32
C GLY A 89 -3.62 7.61 -11.84
N ASP A 90 -4.28 8.50 -12.59
CA ASP A 90 -4.18 8.56 -14.05
C ASP A 90 -2.74 8.85 -14.52
N GLY A 91 -2.33 8.19 -15.61
CA GLY A 91 -1.04 8.35 -16.27
C GLY A 91 0.03 7.35 -15.82
N SER A 92 1.28 7.69 -16.12
CA SER A 92 2.45 6.85 -15.84
C SER A 92 3.09 7.24 -14.50
N GLN A 93 3.27 6.26 -13.61
CA GLN A 93 3.91 6.48 -12.30
C GLN A 93 4.69 5.24 -11.82
N PRO A 94 5.72 5.40 -10.98
CA PRO A 94 6.33 4.27 -10.30
C PRO A 94 5.31 3.68 -9.31
N ALA A 95 5.19 2.37 -9.30
CA ALA A 95 4.19 1.65 -8.53
C ALA A 95 4.80 0.43 -7.84
N VAL A 96 4.26 0.15 -6.66
CA VAL A 96 4.48 -1.12 -5.96
C VAL A 96 3.13 -1.75 -5.69
N VAL A 97 3.00 -3.01 -6.04
CA VAL A 97 1.76 -3.79 -5.85
C VAL A 97 2.00 -4.85 -4.79
N VAL A 98 1.17 -4.81 -3.74
CA VAL A 98 1.06 -5.86 -2.74
C VAL A 98 0.20 -6.97 -3.29
N VAL A 99 0.72 -8.20 -3.26
CA VAL A 99 -0.06 -9.43 -3.48
C VAL A 99 0.01 -10.24 -2.20
N HIS A 100 -1.12 -10.46 -1.56
CA HIS A 100 -1.18 -11.08 -0.24
C HIS A 100 -2.33 -12.08 -0.12
N ASP A 101 -2.01 -13.30 0.29
CA ASP A 101 -3.00 -14.33 0.60
C ASP A 101 -3.34 -14.31 2.11
N PRO A 102 -4.54 -13.83 2.52
CA PRO A 102 -4.92 -13.79 3.92
C PRO A 102 -5.38 -15.15 4.47
N THR A 103 -5.74 -16.13 3.62
CA THR A 103 -6.27 -17.43 4.07
C THR A 103 -5.25 -18.56 3.99
N GLY A 104 -4.22 -18.40 3.17
CA GLY A 104 -3.24 -19.44 2.85
C GLY A 104 -3.75 -20.48 1.85
N GLU A 105 -4.91 -20.23 1.22
CA GLU A 105 -5.53 -21.14 0.24
C GLU A 105 -5.36 -20.65 -1.21
N GLY A 106 -4.91 -19.40 -1.40
CA GLY A 106 -4.68 -18.77 -2.69
C GLY A 106 -3.27 -19.02 -3.24
N SER A 107 -2.91 -18.27 -4.29
CA SER A 107 -1.60 -18.36 -4.92
C SER A 107 -0.97 -16.98 -5.13
N GLU A 108 -0.19 -16.52 -4.16
CA GLU A 108 0.55 -15.26 -4.27
C GLU A 108 1.53 -15.27 -5.46
N ALA A 109 2.13 -16.42 -5.76
CA ALA A 109 3.09 -16.55 -6.86
C ALA A 109 2.41 -16.38 -8.23
N ALA A 110 1.30 -17.07 -8.48
CA ALA A 110 0.58 -16.97 -9.74
C ALA A 110 -0.01 -15.57 -9.96
N ALA A 111 -0.56 -14.96 -8.89
CA ALA A 111 -1.03 -13.59 -8.93
C ALA A 111 0.11 -12.59 -9.15
N ALA A 112 1.27 -12.79 -8.51
CA ALA A 112 2.44 -11.94 -8.73
C ALA A 112 2.90 -11.98 -10.19
N ASP A 113 2.93 -13.16 -10.81
CA ASP A 113 3.25 -13.31 -12.24
C ASP A 113 2.24 -12.54 -13.10
N ALA A 114 0.94 -12.67 -12.83
CA ALA A 114 -0.12 -11.96 -13.56
C ALA A 114 -0.05 -10.43 -13.39
N VAL A 115 0.22 -9.96 -12.17
CA VAL A 115 0.42 -8.54 -11.85
C VAL A 115 1.67 -8.00 -12.52
N SER A 116 2.76 -8.78 -12.59
CA SER A 116 3.99 -8.34 -13.26
C SER A 116 3.78 -8.03 -14.74
N ALA A 117 2.82 -8.70 -15.39
CA ALA A 117 2.46 -8.43 -16.79
C ALA A 117 1.67 -7.12 -16.98
N LEU A 118 1.23 -6.46 -15.91
CA LEU A 118 0.56 -5.17 -15.94
C LEU A 118 1.51 -3.98 -15.79
N LEU A 119 2.75 -4.23 -15.35
CA LEU A 119 3.73 -3.19 -15.06
C LEU A 119 4.89 -3.28 -16.04
N GLU A 120 5.49 -2.13 -16.35
CA GLU A 120 6.83 -2.13 -16.91
C GLU A 120 7.84 -2.43 -15.78
N PRO A 121 8.64 -3.51 -15.86
CA PRO A 121 9.50 -3.92 -14.75
C PRO A 121 10.53 -2.85 -14.36
N GLY A 122 10.69 -2.63 -13.06
CA GLY A 122 11.69 -1.70 -12.52
C GLY A 122 11.70 -1.70 -10.99
N GLU A 123 12.85 -1.42 -10.40
CA GLU A 123 12.97 -1.20 -8.95
C GLU A 123 12.39 0.17 -8.60
N THR A 124 11.57 0.25 -7.55
CA THR A 124 10.88 1.49 -7.13
C THR A 124 10.90 1.70 -5.62
N LEU A 125 10.96 0.63 -4.83
CA LEU A 125 11.01 0.69 -3.38
C LEU A 125 12.35 1.28 -2.92
N GLY A 126 12.27 2.31 -2.08
CA GLY A 126 13.44 3.06 -1.59
C GLY A 126 13.70 4.35 -2.36
N ASP A 127 13.10 4.53 -3.53
CA ASP A 127 13.16 5.76 -4.34
C ASP A 127 11.93 6.67 -4.11
N TYR A 128 11.39 6.66 -2.89
CA TYR A 128 10.25 7.50 -2.52
C TYR A 128 10.59 8.99 -2.59
N ASP A 129 9.56 9.84 -2.74
CA ASP A 129 9.73 11.29 -2.71
C ASP A 129 9.59 11.80 -1.27
N GLU A 130 10.70 12.23 -0.66
CA GLU A 130 10.71 12.71 0.73
C GLU A 130 9.73 13.87 0.96
N GLY A 131 9.57 14.78 -0.01
CA GLY A 131 8.65 15.89 0.08
C GLY A 131 7.19 15.44 0.11
N VAL A 132 6.83 14.54 -0.81
CA VAL A 132 5.50 13.92 -0.89
C VAL A 132 5.19 13.14 0.38
N VAL A 133 6.12 12.29 0.85
CA VAL A 133 5.93 11.51 2.09
C VAL A 133 5.74 12.43 3.29
N ARG A 134 6.59 13.46 3.44
CA ARG A 134 6.49 14.38 4.57
C ARG A 134 5.19 15.17 4.56
N GLU A 135 4.76 15.67 3.41
CA GLU A 135 3.47 16.35 3.27
C GLU A 135 2.30 15.40 3.57
N PHE A 136 2.32 14.19 3.01
CA PHE A 136 1.24 13.23 3.15
C PHE A 136 1.10 12.70 4.58
N PHE A 137 2.21 12.42 5.27
CA PHE A 137 2.21 11.94 6.65
C PHE A 137 2.26 13.07 7.68
N ASP A 138 2.11 14.34 7.27
CA ASP A 138 2.16 15.49 8.16
C ASP A 138 3.43 15.48 9.06
N VAL A 139 4.59 15.19 8.45
CA VAL A 139 5.91 15.15 9.12
C VAL A 139 6.63 16.48 8.94
N SER A 140 6.72 17.24 10.03
CA SER A 140 7.37 18.55 10.01
C SER A 140 8.90 18.44 10.05
N GLU A 141 9.60 19.50 9.61
CA GLU A 141 11.07 19.60 9.78
C GLU A 141 11.49 19.49 11.25
N ALA A 142 10.71 20.09 12.16
CA ALA A 142 11.01 20.06 13.58
C ALA A 142 10.89 18.64 14.17
N GLU A 143 9.90 17.87 13.73
CA GLU A 143 9.71 16.47 14.12
C GLU A 143 10.85 15.59 13.60
N LEU A 144 11.20 15.72 12.32
CA LEU A 144 12.30 14.97 11.72
C LEU A 144 13.66 15.32 12.36
N ALA A 145 13.87 16.58 12.75
CA ALA A 145 15.08 16.99 13.46
C ALA A 145 15.12 16.57 14.93
N ALA A 146 13.96 16.31 15.55
CA ALA A 146 13.85 15.93 16.96
C ALA A 146 13.97 14.41 17.19
N THR A 147 13.69 13.60 16.17
CA THR A 147 13.84 12.13 16.25
C THR A 147 15.28 11.69 16.06
N SER A 148 15.66 10.56 16.67
CA SER A 148 16.91 9.86 16.34
C SER A 148 16.74 8.82 15.24
N GLY A 149 15.51 8.66 14.73
CA GLY A 149 15.16 7.76 13.64
C GLY A 149 15.17 8.45 12.27
N THR A 150 14.65 7.73 11.30
CA THR A 150 14.50 8.13 9.90
C THR A 150 13.05 8.53 9.60
N LEU A 151 12.81 9.08 8.40
CA LEU A 151 11.44 9.30 7.93
C LEU A 151 10.65 7.98 7.87
N SER A 152 11.30 6.85 7.54
CA SER A 152 10.66 5.54 7.58
C SER A 152 10.17 5.17 8.99
N ASP A 153 10.96 5.46 10.03
CA ASP A 153 10.55 5.19 11.41
C ASP A 153 9.31 6.01 11.82
N LEU A 154 9.23 7.27 11.39
CA LEU A 154 8.06 8.11 11.63
C LEU A 154 6.83 7.62 10.87
N VAL A 155 6.98 7.18 9.61
CA VAL A 155 5.88 6.59 8.84
C VAL A 155 5.40 5.29 9.49
N ALA A 156 6.31 4.42 9.92
CA ALA A 156 5.97 3.19 10.63
C ALA A 156 5.21 3.47 11.93
N GLU A 157 5.52 4.57 12.64
CA GLU A 157 4.75 5.04 13.78
C GLU A 157 3.32 5.43 13.38
N ARG A 158 3.13 6.23 12.32
CA ARG A 158 1.78 6.61 11.85
C ARG A 158 0.94 5.40 11.45
N VAL A 159 1.54 4.43 10.75
CA VAL A 159 0.90 3.15 10.38
C VAL A 159 0.47 2.39 11.64
N ALA A 160 1.33 2.32 12.66
CA ALA A 160 1.02 1.61 13.90
C ALA A 160 -0.07 2.30 14.74
N LEU A 161 -0.03 3.64 14.84
CA LEU A 161 -0.94 4.45 15.67
C LEU A 161 -2.41 4.37 15.21
N LEU A 162 -2.66 4.09 13.93
CA LEU A 162 -4.02 3.92 13.39
C LEU A 162 -4.84 2.85 14.17
N THR A 163 -4.16 1.86 14.76
CA THR A 163 -4.80 0.80 15.57
C THR A 163 -5.37 1.33 16.89
N VAL A 164 -4.77 2.38 17.45
CA VAL A 164 -5.07 2.93 18.78
C VAL A 164 -6.01 4.12 18.69
N GLU A 165 -5.87 4.95 17.66
CA GLU A 165 -6.74 6.10 17.40
C GLU A 165 -8.06 5.60 16.82
N ARG A 166 -9.10 5.45 17.66
CA ARG A 166 -10.47 5.06 17.27
C ARG A 166 -11.44 6.23 17.38
#